data_AF-A0A7V8TTG5-F1
#
_entry.id   AF-A0A7V8TTG5-F1
#
_cell.length_a   1.000
_cell.length_b   1.000
_cell.length_c   1.000
_cell.angle_alpha   90.00
_cell.angle_beta   90.00
_cell.angle_gamma   90.00
#
_symmetry.space_group_name_H-M   'P 1'
#
loop_
_entity.id
_entity.type
_entity.pdbx_description
1 polymer ?
#
loop_
_entity_poly.entity_id
_entity_poly.type
_entity_poly.pdbx_seq_one_letter_code
_entity_poly.pdbx_strand_id
1 'polypeptide(L)'
;MNNVSIQKALQDMQALANQAKAGGVQETQNTEQADFSSMLKQAVDNVNELQSQSSEMSAAFVRGENVPLTDVMVAAQKSRVAFEAMKETRRHLLEAYQQISRMQV
;
A
#
# COMPACT_ATOMS: atom_id res chain seq x y z
N MET A 1 56.93 26.47 -7.40
CA MET A 1 56.27 26.04 -6.14
C MET A 1 54.80 26.49 -6.06
N ASN A 2 54.02 26.54 -7.16
CA ASN A 2 52.62 27.01 -7.13
C ASN A 2 51.62 26.19 -7.97
N ASN A 3 52.04 25.02 -8.45
CA ASN A 3 51.23 24.10 -9.27
C ASN A 3 50.60 22.96 -8.44
N VAL A 4 51.24 22.58 -7.32
CA VAL A 4 50.79 21.50 -6.43
C VAL A 4 49.51 21.86 -5.66
N SER A 5 49.33 23.13 -5.31
CA SER A 5 48.17 23.63 -4.55
C SER A 5 46.86 23.61 -5.36
N ILE A 6 46.94 23.86 -6.67
CA ILE A 6 45.79 23.88 -7.58
C ILE A 6 45.30 22.44 -7.83
N GLN A 7 46.22 21.48 -7.92
CA GLN A 7 45.90 20.07 -8.07
C GLN A 7 45.23 19.50 -6.81
N LYS A 8 45.66 19.94 -5.62
CA LYS A 8 45.05 19.56 -4.35
C LYS A 8 43.62 20.12 -4.20
N ALA A 9 43.42 21.39 -4.59
CA ALA A 9 42.08 22.00 -4.60
C ALA A 9 41.11 21.31 -5.58
N LEU A 10 41.61 20.84 -6.74
CA LEU A 10 40.80 20.07 -7.70
C LEU A 10 40.43 18.68 -7.18
N GLN A 11 41.34 18.01 -6.45
CA GLN A 11 41.04 16.73 -5.80
C GLN A 11 40.02 16.89 -4.66
N ASP A 12 40.14 17.95 -3.87
CA ASP A 12 39.19 18.24 -2.79
C ASP A 12 37.79 18.56 -3.36
N MET A 13 37.71 19.31 -4.46
CA MET A 13 36.44 19.55 -5.14
C MET A 13 35.84 18.28 -5.77
N GLN A 14 36.66 17.38 -6.31
CA GLN A 14 36.19 16.10 -6.86
C GLN A 14 35.68 15.17 -5.75
N ALA A 15 36.33 15.16 -4.58
CA ALA A 15 35.87 14.43 -3.41
C ALA A 15 34.52 14.97 -2.91
N LEU A 16 34.37 16.30 -2.85
CA LEU A 16 33.11 16.94 -2.47
C LEU A 16 31.98 16.69 -3.49
N ALA A 17 32.30 16.69 -4.79
CA ALA A 17 31.36 16.37 -5.86
C ALA A 17 30.89 14.90 -5.82
N ASN A 18 31.79 13.97 -5.47
CA ASN A 18 31.45 12.56 -5.27
C ASN A 18 30.62 12.36 -4.01
N GLN A 19 30.85 13.15 -2.95
CA GLN A 19 30.03 13.12 -1.74
C GLN A 19 28.64 13.74 -1.96
N ALA A 20 28.52 14.75 -2.83
CA ALA A 20 27.22 15.29 -3.26
C ALA A 20 26.45 14.29 -4.15
N LYS A 21 27.13 13.46 -4.95
CA LYS A 21 26.51 12.34 -5.69
C LYS A 21 26.16 11.15 -4.79
N ALA A 22 26.96 10.86 -3.75
CA ALA A 22 26.69 9.80 -2.78
C ALA A 22 25.65 10.19 -1.72
N GLY A 23 25.43 11.50 -1.50
CA GLY A 23 24.25 12.05 -0.83
C GLY A 23 23.03 12.18 -1.74
N GLY A 24 23.13 11.63 -2.96
CA GLY A 24 22.01 11.48 -3.87
C GLY A 24 20.92 10.69 -3.18
N VAL A 25 19.76 11.34 -3.03
CA VAL A 25 18.43 10.79 -2.78
C VAL A 25 18.50 9.26 -2.78
N GLN A 26 18.60 8.67 -1.59
CA GLN A 26 18.41 7.25 -1.41
C GLN A 26 17.11 6.91 -2.15
N GLU A 27 17.23 6.08 -3.18
CA GLU A 27 16.10 5.49 -3.88
C GLU A 27 15.31 4.64 -2.88
N THR A 28 14.45 5.28 -2.08
CA THR A 28 13.37 4.62 -1.34
C THR A 28 12.21 4.23 -2.26
N GLN A 29 12.34 4.48 -3.57
CA GLN A 29 11.22 4.48 -4.52
C GLN A 29 10.62 3.09 -4.85
N ASN A 30 11.22 1.96 -4.45
CA ASN A 30 10.69 0.63 -4.81
C ASN A 30 10.09 -0.19 -3.65
N THR A 31 10.50 0.05 -2.41
CA THR A 31 10.00 -0.76 -1.27
C THR A 31 8.56 -0.37 -0.89
N GLU A 32 8.25 0.93 -0.87
CA GLU A 32 6.92 1.43 -0.46
C GLU A 32 5.79 0.99 -1.42
N GLN A 33 6.11 0.83 -2.70
CA GLN A 33 5.13 0.45 -3.73
C GLN A 33 4.75 -1.04 -3.65
N ALA A 34 5.71 -1.91 -3.27
CA ALA A 34 5.48 -3.32 -3.04
C ALA A 34 4.61 -3.56 -1.78
N ASP A 35 4.85 -2.80 -0.71
CA ASP A 35 4.09 -2.91 0.53
C ASP A 35 2.62 -2.53 0.34
N PHE A 36 2.37 -1.44 -0.39
CA PHE A 36 1.01 -0.98 -0.64
C PHE A 36 0.17 -1.99 -1.45
N SER A 37 0.71 -2.54 -2.54
CA SER A 37 -0.02 -3.55 -3.34
C SER A 37 -0.31 -4.81 -2.52
N SER A 38 0.56 -5.19 -1.60
CA SER A 38 0.33 -6.32 -0.70
C SER A 38 -0.80 -6.04 0.28
N MET A 39 -0.84 -4.84 0.87
CA MET A 39 -1.89 -4.41 1.79
C MET A 39 -3.25 -4.34 1.08
N LEU A 40 -3.29 -3.83 -0.15
CA LEU A 40 -4.51 -3.80 -0.96
C LEU A 40 -5.01 -5.22 -1.23
N LYS A 41 -4.12 -6.13 -1.64
CA LYS A 41 -4.48 -7.54 -1.86
C LYS A 41 -5.04 -8.17 -0.59
N GLN A 42 -4.39 -7.96 0.55
CA GLN A 42 -4.87 -8.44 1.85
C GLN A 42 -6.25 -7.87 2.20
N ALA A 43 -6.50 -6.59 1.93
CA ALA A 43 -7.80 -5.98 2.18
C ALA A 43 -8.91 -6.60 1.29
N VAL A 44 -8.61 -6.86 0.01
CA VAL A 44 -9.52 -7.55 -0.92
C VAL A 44 -9.82 -8.96 -0.44
N ASP A 45 -8.78 -9.71 -0.08
CA ASP A 45 -8.91 -11.09 0.37
C ASP A 45 -9.74 -11.17 1.67
N ASN A 46 -9.54 -10.23 2.60
CA ASN A 46 -10.31 -10.14 3.85
C ASN A 46 -11.80 -9.87 3.60
N VAL A 47 -12.14 -8.92 2.70
CA VAL A 47 -13.55 -8.64 2.36
C VAL A 47 -14.21 -9.86 1.72
N ASN A 48 -13.49 -10.56 0.85
CA ASN A 48 -13.96 -11.81 0.25
C ASN A 48 -14.22 -12.89 1.31
N GLU A 49 -13.30 -13.06 2.26
CA GLU A 49 -13.44 -14.00 3.37
C GLU A 49 -14.67 -13.68 4.22
N LEU A 50 -14.86 -12.41 4.61
CA LEU A 50 -16.03 -11.97 5.37
C LEU A 50 -17.35 -12.21 4.61
N GLN A 51 -17.35 -11.99 3.29
CA GLN A 51 -18.51 -12.23 2.45
C GLN A 51 -18.82 -13.73 2.32
N SER A 52 -17.80 -14.58 2.14
CA SER A 52 -17.94 -16.03 2.12
C SER A 52 -18.49 -16.54 3.45
N GLN A 53 -17.91 -16.10 4.58
CA GLN A 53 -18.34 -16.50 5.91
C GLN A 53 -19.79 -16.08 6.19
N SER A 54 -20.18 -14.87 5.80
CA SER A 54 -21.57 -14.41 5.95
C SER A 54 -22.55 -15.26 5.11
N SER A 55 -22.16 -15.62 3.89
CA SER A 55 -22.96 -16.48 3.01
C SER A 55 -23.11 -17.89 3.57
N GLU A 56 -22.02 -18.46 4.07
CA GLU A 56 -22.01 -19.79 4.70
C GLU A 56 -22.88 -19.83 5.95
N MET A 57 -22.74 -18.86 6.86
CA MET A 57 -23.58 -18.77 8.05
C MET A 57 -25.06 -18.59 7.71
N SER A 58 -25.37 -17.80 6.68
CA SER A 58 -26.75 -17.62 6.21
C SER A 58 -27.30 -18.93 5.64
N ALA A 59 -26.51 -19.67 4.86
CA ALA A 59 -26.90 -20.96 4.32
C ALA A 59 -27.10 -22.01 5.43
N ALA A 60 -26.18 -22.08 6.40
CA ALA A 60 -26.27 -22.97 7.55
C ALA A 60 -27.55 -22.72 8.36
N PHE A 61 -27.86 -21.44 8.62
CA PHE A 61 -29.09 -21.06 9.31
C PHE A 61 -30.35 -21.48 8.54
N VAL A 62 -30.40 -21.24 7.23
CA VAL A 62 -31.55 -21.64 6.38
C VAL A 62 -31.69 -23.16 6.29
N ARG A 63 -30.58 -23.91 6.37
CA ARG A 63 -30.57 -25.38 6.45
C ARG A 63 -31.04 -25.93 7.81
N GLY A 64 -31.27 -25.07 8.80
CA GLY A 64 -31.67 -25.47 10.15
C GLY A 64 -30.52 -25.98 11.01
N GLU A 65 -29.27 -25.66 10.67
CA GLU A 65 -28.12 -25.92 11.54
C GLU A 65 -28.20 -25.06 12.80
N ASN A 66 -27.52 -25.49 13.88
CA ASN A 66 -27.53 -24.80 15.18
C ASN A 66 -26.62 -23.55 15.16
N VAL A 67 -26.93 -22.60 14.28
CA VAL A 67 -26.27 -21.29 14.19
C VAL A 67 -27.22 -20.23 14.74
N PRO A 68 -26.84 -19.46 15.78
CA PRO A 68 -27.67 -18.38 16.29
C PRO A 68 -27.93 -17.33 15.20
N LEU A 69 -29.18 -16.87 15.08
CA LEU A 69 -29.55 -15.80 14.14
C LEU A 69 -28.70 -14.53 14.37
N THR A 70 -28.36 -14.24 15.64
CA THR A 70 -27.50 -13.11 16.01
C THR A 70 -26.14 -13.18 15.32
N ASP A 71 -25.56 -14.38 15.20
CA ASP A 71 -24.23 -14.57 14.63
C ASP A 71 -24.27 -14.37 13.11
N VAL A 72 -25.32 -14.87 12.45
CA VAL A 72 -25.58 -14.62 11.02
C VAL A 72 -25.71 -13.12 10.75
N MET A 73 -26.50 -12.41 11.58
CA MET A 73 -26.69 -10.97 11.45
C MET A 73 -25.39 -10.21 11.68
N VAL A 74 -24.59 -10.58 12.68
CA VAL A 74 -23.28 -9.96 12.95
C VAL A 74 -22.32 -10.20 11.79
N ALA A 75 -22.25 -11.43 11.24
CA ALA A 75 -21.42 -11.73 10.09
C ALA A 75 -21.82 -10.92 8.86
N ALA A 76 -23.13 -10.79 8.60
CA ALA A 76 -23.65 -9.96 7.52
C ALA A 76 -23.30 -8.47 7.69
N GLN A 77 -23.43 -7.93 8.91
CA GLN A 77 -23.05 -6.54 9.20
C GLN A 77 -21.55 -6.31 9.04
N LYS A 78 -20.70 -7.24 9.52
CA LYS A 78 -19.24 -7.18 9.34
C LYS A 78 -18.87 -7.14 7.86
N SER A 79 -19.42 -8.06 7.06
CA SER A 79 -19.18 -8.11 5.62
C SER A 79 -19.60 -6.80 4.94
N ARG A 80 -20.76 -6.24 5.31
CA ARG A 80 -21.26 -4.97 4.76
C ARG A 80 -20.33 -3.80 5.05
N VAL A 81 -19.96 -3.60 6.31
CA VAL A 81 -19.09 -2.48 6.72
C VAL A 81 -17.72 -2.61 6.06
N ALA A 82 -17.15 -3.81 6.01
CA ALA A 82 -15.86 -4.06 5.35
C ALA A 82 -15.92 -3.75 3.84
N PHE A 83 -16.99 -4.15 3.17
CA PHE A 83 -17.20 -3.83 1.76
C PHE A 83 -17.36 -2.32 1.51
N GLU A 84 -18.13 -1.62 2.35
CA GLU A 84 -18.29 -0.17 2.25
C GLU A 84 -16.96 0.56 2.43
N ALA A 85 -16.14 0.14 3.41
CA ALA A 85 -14.79 0.67 3.60
C ALA A 85 -13.90 0.43 2.37
N MET A 86 -13.93 -0.78 1.83
CA MET A 86 -13.14 -1.15 0.65
C MET A 86 -13.50 -0.35 -0.60
N LYS A 87 -14.78 -0.04 -0.78
CA LYS A 87 -15.25 0.80 -1.89
C LYS A 87 -14.59 2.20 -1.83
N GLU A 88 -14.52 2.79 -0.64
CA GLU A 88 -13.85 4.08 -0.45
C GLU A 88 -12.34 3.97 -0.66
N THR A 89 -11.70 2.91 -0.16
CA THR A 89 -10.29 2.64 -0.45
C THR A 89 -10.04 2.54 -1.96
N ARG A 90 -10.85 1.78 -2.70
CA ARG A 90 -10.73 1.67 -4.16
C ARG A 90 -10.79 3.04 -4.84
N ARG A 91 -11.73 3.90 -4.44
CA ARG A 91 -11.86 5.26 -4.98
C ARG A 91 -10.57 6.05 -4.74
N HIS A 92 -10.09 6.08 -3.49
CA HIS A 92 -8.86 6.78 -3.12
C HIS A 92 -7.62 6.29 -3.87
N LEU A 93 -7.56 5.00 -4.22
CA LEU A 93 -6.44 4.45 -4.98
C LEU A 93 -6.42 4.84 -6.44
N LEU A 94 -7.60 4.89 -7.05
CA LEU A 94 -7.72 5.43 -8.40
C LEU A 94 -7.30 6.91 -8.42
N GLU A 95 -7.68 7.69 -7.40
CA GLU A 95 -7.27 9.08 -7.23
C GLU A 95 -5.74 9.21 -7.09
N ALA A 96 -5.12 8.41 -6.21
CA ALA A 96 -3.67 8.43 -5.99
C ALA A 96 -2.89 8.05 -7.25
N TYR A 97 -3.31 7.02 -7.98
CA TYR A 97 -2.71 6.64 -9.27
C TYR A 97 -2.81 7.78 -10.29
N GLN A 98 -3.99 8.39 -10.42
CA GLN A 98 -4.19 9.53 -11.32
C GLN A 98 -3.36 10.76 -10.91
N GLN A 99 -3.09 10.95 -9.62
CA GLN A 99 -2.26 12.06 -9.13
C GLN A 99 -0.79 11.87 -9.50
N ILE A 100 -0.22 10.68 -9.29
CA ILE A 100 1.16 10.34 -9.66
C ILE A 100 1.35 10.49 -11.19
N SER A 101 0.39 9.99 -11.98
CA SER A 101 0.43 10.13 -13.44
C SER A 101 0.41 11.59 -13.90
N ARG A 102 -0.21 12.49 -13.15
CA ARG A 102 -0.24 13.94 -13.44
C ARG A 102 1.02 14.69 -13.00
N MET A 103 1.84 14.10 -12.12
CA MET A 103 3.12 14.69 -11.70
C MET A 103 4.27 14.38 -12.67
N GLN A 104 4.16 13.32 -13.47
CA GLN A 104 5.22 12.84 -14.37
C GLN A 104 5.08 13.32 -15.83
N VAL A 105 4.00 14.03 -16.17
CA VAL A 105 3.78 14.66 -17.48
C VAL A 105 4.16 16.13 -17.47
#